data_AF-A0A9D0YU13-F1
#
_entry.id   AF-A0A9D0YU13-F1
#
_cell.length_a   1.000
_cell.length_b   1.000
_cell.length_c   1.000
_cell.angle_alpha   90.00
_cell.angle_beta   90.00
_cell.angle_gamma   90.00
#
_symmetry.space_group_name_H-M   'P 1'
#
loop_
_entity.id
_entity.type
_entity.pdbx_description
1 polymer ?
#
loop_
_entity_poly.entity_id
_entity_poly.type
_entity_poly.pdbx_seq_one_letter_code
_entity_poly.pdbx_strand_id
1 'polypeptide(L)'
;MRRIYDAVGQRLGALDFQALYPGFHAYPYALYDLTQVCLPDRTIPYQDAFCANTVIPWEEGKLLAIWQMDEASAQDLDVLAAHLVHEMFHAYQTEANLVAEWPDDLMLLCYPQDMTNYMIKHHENRLLADAVDAPAAERERLLQTLHACRALRRLQIGAFAAQEERVEQLEGQAECCFLLALAQLDADKYRKCLTEYQRLLREESAVFDVRRTSYYSGALLRLLESRPDQPLPVLAQRLQERQADTKRILRDFFRQKRRKHVVSACLCGYDPMNQLRMGDMLWAKRFVCLAIHGESVRIDGPVVLRMKPGSVREVAAYFR
;
A
#
# COMPACT_ATOMS: atom_id res chain seq x y z
N MET A 1 -18.86 29.63 21.07
CA MET A 1 -18.93 28.83 19.83
C MET A 1 -18.91 29.67 18.55
N ARG A 2 -19.84 30.61 18.29
CA ARG A 2 -19.88 31.40 17.04
C ARG A 2 -18.54 32.05 16.62
N ARG A 3 -17.85 32.73 17.54
CA ARG A 3 -16.53 33.33 17.24
C ARG A 3 -15.49 32.30 16.77
N ILE A 4 -15.50 31.10 17.37
CA ILE A 4 -14.62 29.99 16.97
C ILE A 4 -15.03 29.49 15.59
N TYR A 5 -16.33 29.29 15.37
CA TYR A 5 -16.89 28.90 14.08
C TYR A 5 -16.40 29.84 12.96
N ASP A 6 -16.54 31.15 13.13
CA ASP A 6 -16.17 32.14 12.12
C ASP A 6 -14.65 32.16 11.88
N ALA A 7 -13.84 32.07 12.94
CA ALA A 7 -12.38 32.07 12.85
C ALA A 7 -11.83 30.78 12.20
N VAL A 8 -12.49 29.65 12.40
CA VAL A 8 -12.19 28.39 11.72
C VAL A 8 -12.62 28.45 10.26
N GLY A 9 -13.79 29.05 9.97
CA GLY A 9 -14.27 29.25 8.60
C GLY A 9 -13.32 30.10 7.75
N GLN A 10 -12.70 31.11 8.35
CA GLN A 10 -11.64 31.90 7.69
C GLN A 10 -10.41 31.06 7.31
N ARG A 11 -10.00 30.12 8.18
CA ARG A 11 -8.87 29.22 7.92
C ARG A 11 -9.20 28.24 6.81
N LEU A 12 -10.37 27.60 6.91
CA LEU A 12 -10.86 26.68 5.88
C LEU A 12 -10.99 27.37 4.52
N GLY A 13 -11.48 28.62 4.49
CA GLY A 13 -11.59 29.40 3.26
C GLY A 13 -10.25 29.82 2.63
N ALA A 14 -9.14 29.71 3.37
CA ALA A 14 -7.80 29.99 2.87
C ALA A 14 -7.06 28.74 2.34
N LEU A 15 -7.61 27.54 2.54
CA LEU A 15 -7.01 26.29 2.10
C LEU A 15 -7.23 26.03 0.60
N ASP A 16 -6.21 25.46 -0.05
CA ASP A 16 -6.34 24.83 -1.36
C ASP A 16 -6.66 23.34 -1.19
N PHE A 17 -7.95 22.99 -1.25
CA PHE A 17 -8.44 21.62 -1.13
C PHE A 17 -7.98 20.69 -2.28
N GLN A 18 -7.77 21.23 -3.49
CA GLN A 18 -7.31 20.43 -4.63
C GLN A 18 -5.85 19.97 -4.44
N ALA A 19 -5.05 20.78 -3.75
CA ALA A 19 -3.69 20.40 -3.36
C ALA A 19 -3.65 19.33 -2.25
N LEU A 20 -4.73 19.20 -1.45
CA LEU A 20 -4.84 18.14 -0.43
C LEU A 20 -5.16 16.79 -1.08
N TYR A 21 -6.11 16.77 -2.01
CA TYR A 21 -6.45 15.60 -2.80
C TYR A 21 -7.14 16.02 -4.12
N PRO A 22 -6.80 15.41 -5.28
CA PRO A 22 -7.40 15.78 -6.56
C PRO A 22 -8.93 15.65 -6.56
N GLY A 23 -9.64 16.72 -6.91
CA GLY A 23 -11.10 16.77 -6.93
C GLY A 23 -11.76 17.11 -5.59
N PHE A 24 -11.00 17.13 -4.48
CA PHE A 24 -11.54 17.46 -3.17
C PHE A 24 -11.91 18.95 -3.07
N HIS A 25 -13.03 19.22 -2.40
CA HIS A 25 -13.56 20.55 -2.16
C HIS A 25 -14.13 20.65 -0.73
N ALA A 26 -14.32 21.87 -0.25
CA ALA A 26 -14.83 22.10 1.09
C ALA A 26 -16.32 21.70 1.23
N TYR A 27 -16.66 21.12 2.37
CA TYR A 27 -18.04 20.80 2.75
C TYR A 27 -18.53 21.76 3.84
N PRO A 28 -19.85 21.95 4.01
CA PRO A 28 -20.36 22.67 5.18
C PRO A 28 -19.98 21.90 6.46
N TYR A 29 -19.86 22.63 7.57
CA TYR A 29 -19.57 22.04 8.87
C TYR A 29 -20.41 22.64 10.00
N ALA A 30 -20.43 21.94 11.13
CA ALA A 30 -21.00 22.42 12.38
C ALA A 30 -20.04 22.15 13.54
N LEU A 31 -20.03 23.08 14.50
CA LEU A 31 -19.39 22.87 15.80
C LEU A 31 -20.50 22.66 16.82
N TYR A 32 -20.36 21.70 17.74
CA TYR A 32 -21.39 21.46 18.75
C TYR A 32 -20.81 21.14 20.12
N ASP A 33 -21.62 21.31 21.16
CA ASP A 33 -21.35 20.82 22.51
C ASP A 33 -22.63 20.14 23.03
N LEU A 34 -22.64 19.71 24.31
CA LEU A 34 -23.80 19.05 24.91
C LEU A 34 -25.03 19.97 25.12
N THR A 35 -24.95 21.23 24.73
CA THR A 35 -26.01 22.25 24.91
C THR A 35 -26.52 22.81 23.59
N GLN A 36 -25.65 22.99 22.59
CA GLN A 36 -25.99 23.69 21.35
C GLN A 36 -25.17 23.20 20.15
N VAL A 37 -25.70 23.46 18.96
CA VAL A 37 -25.04 23.26 17.67
C VAL A 37 -24.93 24.60 16.95
N CYS A 38 -23.72 24.93 16.52
CA CYS A 38 -23.38 26.12 15.75
C CYS A 38 -23.24 25.75 14.26
N LEU A 39 -24.27 26.10 13.48
CA LEU A 39 -24.38 25.93 12.03
C LEU A 39 -23.94 27.21 11.30
N PRO A 40 -23.78 27.20 9.95
CA PRO A 40 -23.34 28.37 9.19
C PRO A 40 -24.14 29.66 9.45
N ASP A 41 -25.47 29.55 9.48
CA ASP A 41 -26.40 30.67 9.54
C ASP A 41 -27.03 30.88 10.92
N ARG A 42 -27.05 29.83 11.76
CA ARG A 42 -27.80 29.81 13.02
C ARG A 42 -27.16 28.97 14.11
N THR A 43 -27.61 29.16 15.33
CA THR A 43 -27.32 28.27 16.46
C THR A 43 -28.63 27.65 16.91
N ILE A 44 -28.63 26.33 17.10
CA ILE A 44 -29.80 25.56 17.54
C ILE A 44 -29.44 24.81 18.84
N PRO A 45 -30.44 24.39 19.65
CA PRO A 45 -30.20 23.48 20.76
C PRO A 45 -29.56 22.17 20.30
N TYR A 46 -28.84 21.49 21.19
CA TYR A 46 -28.29 20.16 20.94
C TYR A 46 -29.36 19.17 20.44
N GLN A 47 -28.98 18.29 19.52
CA GLN A 47 -29.81 17.22 18.98
C GLN A 47 -29.00 15.94 18.92
N ASP A 48 -29.64 14.80 19.18
CA ASP A 48 -28.98 13.48 19.27
C ASP A 48 -28.24 13.05 17.98
N ALA A 49 -28.61 13.63 16.84
CA ALA A 49 -27.93 13.41 15.56
C ALA A 49 -26.48 13.94 15.55
N PHE A 50 -26.12 14.86 16.45
CA PHE A 50 -24.76 15.36 16.64
C PHE A 50 -24.07 14.51 17.70
N CYS A 51 -23.47 13.40 17.26
CA CYS A 51 -22.78 12.46 18.12
C CYS A 51 -21.46 12.06 17.48
N ALA A 52 -20.38 12.11 18.27
CA ALA A 52 -19.00 11.97 17.83
C ALA A 52 -18.57 13.00 16.76
N ASN A 53 -17.34 12.86 16.27
CA ASN A 53 -16.82 13.62 15.15
C ASN A 53 -16.97 12.74 13.91
N THR A 54 -17.71 13.23 12.92
CA THR A 54 -18.05 12.46 11.72
C THR A 54 -18.70 13.35 10.67
N VAL A 55 -19.27 12.74 9.63
CA VAL A 55 -20.13 13.36 8.63
C VAL A 55 -21.55 12.82 8.76
N ILE A 56 -22.53 13.71 8.78
CA ILE A 56 -23.95 13.34 8.81
C ILE A 56 -24.70 13.85 7.57
N PRO A 57 -25.75 13.15 7.11
CA PRO A 57 -26.72 13.72 6.20
C PRO A 57 -27.43 14.92 6.84
N TRP A 58 -27.64 15.99 6.07
CA TRP A 58 -28.29 17.19 6.58
C TRP A 58 -29.48 17.61 5.70
N GLU A 59 -29.38 18.74 5.00
CA GLU A 59 -30.40 19.27 4.11
C GLU A 59 -30.27 18.68 2.70
N GLU A 60 -31.39 18.24 2.10
CA GLU A 60 -31.52 17.77 0.70
C GLU A 60 -30.24 17.23 0.04
N GLY A 61 -29.78 16.07 0.53
CA GLY A 61 -28.65 15.35 -0.07
C GLY A 61 -27.25 15.92 0.23
N LYS A 62 -27.15 16.97 1.06
CA LYS A 62 -25.87 17.53 1.50
C LYS A 62 -25.33 16.76 2.71
N LEU A 63 -24.01 16.59 2.70
CA LEU A 63 -23.22 16.05 3.79
C LEU A 63 -22.67 17.19 4.64
N LEU A 64 -22.68 17.03 5.96
CA LEU A 64 -22.25 18.02 6.94
C LEU A 64 -21.18 17.41 7.84
N ALA A 65 -19.97 17.98 7.85
CA ALA A 65 -18.93 17.62 8.81
C ALA A 65 -19.29 18.17 10.20
N ILE A 66 -19.25 17.34 11.24
CA ILE A 66 -19.60 17.75 12.60
C ILE A 66 -18.42 17.54 13.54
N TRP A 67 -18.19 18.50 14.43
CA TRP A 67 -17.13 18.42 15.44
C TRP A 67 -17.62 18.82 16.82
N GLN A 68 -17.38 17.94 17.80
CA GLN A 68 -17.65 18.19 19.19
C GLN A 68 -16.56 19.07 19.80
N MET A 69 -16.95 20.22 20.32
CA MET A 69 -16.07 21.17 20.97
C MET A 69 -15.73 20.69 22.38
N ASP A 70 -14.44 20.57 22.64
CA ASP A 70 -13.85 20.42 23.97
C ASP A 70 -12.83 21.54 24.25
N GLU A 71 -12.21 21.50 25.43
CA GLU A 71 -11.22 22.51 25.83
C GLU A 71 -9.99 22.51 24.92
N ALA A 72 -9.54 21.33 24.46
CA ALA A 72 -8.40 21.20 23.56
C ALA A 72 -8.68 21.80 22.18
N SER A 73 -9.86 21.53 21.60
CA SER A 73 -10.31 22.05 20.31
C SER A 73 -10.38 23.58 20.30
N ALA A 74 -10.70 24.20 21.44
CA ALA A 74 -10.78 25.65 21.56
C ALA A 74 -9.41 26.34 21.65
N GLN A 75 -8.33 25.61 21.96
CA GLN A 75 -6.99 26.18 22.16
C GLN A 75 -6.25 26.42 20.84
N ASP A 76 -6.43 25.55 19.85
CA ASP A 76 -5.72 25.63 18.58
C ASP A 76 -6.66 25.54 17.38
N LEU A 77 -6.99 26.71 16.82
CA LEU A 77 -7.91 26.83 15.70
C LEU A 77 -7.36 26.30 14.37
N ASP A 78 -6.04 26.21 14.22
CA ASP A 78 -5.43 25.64 13.00
C ASP A 78 -5.57 24.12 13.03
N VAL A 79 -5.32 23.51 14.20
CA VAL A 79 -5.53 22.07 14.41
C VAL A 79 -7.01 21.71 14.31
N LEU A 80 -7.90 22.51 14.89
CA LEU A 80 -9.36 22.32 14.72
C LEU A 80 -9.79 22.42 13.25
N ALA A 81 -9.26 23.39 12.50
CA ALA A 81 -9.56 23.51 11.06
C ALA A 81 -9.06 22.27 10.29
N ALA A 82 -7.85 21.77 10.57
CA ALA A 82 -7.33 20.56 9.97
C ALA A 82 -8.18 19.33 10.32
N HIS A 83 -8.66 19.22 11.57
CA HIS A 83 -9.58 18.15 11.98
C HIS A 83 -10.92 18.21 11.25
N LEU A 84 -11.48 19.40 11.01
CA LEU A 84 -12.66 19.51 10.15
C LEU A 84 -12.36 19.09 8.71
N VAL A 85 -11.16 19.35 8.18
CA VAL A 85 -10.77 18.85 6.86
C VAL A 85 -10.76 17.31 6.81
N HIS A 86 -10.33 16.64 7.87
CA HIS A 86 -10.46 15.17 8.00
C HIS A 86 -11.91 14.74 7.80
N GLU A 87 -12.82 15.33 8.58
CA GLU A 87 -14.25 15.00 8.47
C GLU A 87 -14.84 15.36 7.10
N MET A 88 -14.51 16.53 6.56
CA MET A 88 -14.90 16.91 5.19
C MET A 88 -14.39 15.91 4.15
N PHE A 89 -13.24 15.27 4.37
CA PHE A 89 -12.73 14.27 3.46
C PHE A 89 -13.56 12.98 3.49
N HIS A 90 -14.15 12.59 4.62
CA HIS A 90 -15.13 11.51 4.65
C HIS A 90 -16.39 11.82 3.83
N ALA A 91 -16.81 13.10 3.81
CA ALA A 91 -17.91 13.54 2.96
C ALA A 91 -17.54 13.37 1.48
N TYR A 92 -16.33 13.77 1.10
CA TYR A 92 -15.81 13.57 -0.25
C TYR A 92 -15.65 12.10 -0.63
N GLN A 93 -15.13 11.26 0.27
CA GLN A 93 -15.02 9.81 0.03
C GLN A 93 -16.38 9.18 -0.26
N THR A 94 -17.42 9.65 0.44
CA THR A 94 -18.81 9.22 0.21
C THR A 94 -19.34 9.71 -1.14
N GLU A 95 -19.18 11.00 -1.43
CA GLU A 95 -19.66 11.61 -2.68
C GLU A 95 -18.96 11.01 -3.93
N ALA A 96 -17.64 10.88 -3.88
CA ALA A 96 -16.82 10.37 -4.97
C ALA A 96 -16.74 8.83 -5.00
N ASN A 97 -17.42 8.14 -4.07
CA ASN A 97 -17.45 6.68 -3.95
C ASN A 97 -16.03 6.06 -3.92
N LEU A 98 -15.14 6.64 -3.12
CA LEU A 98 -13.73 6.24 -3.03
C LEU A 98 -13.51 4.96 -2.20
N VAL A 99 -14.51 4.57 -1.41
CA VAL A 99 -14.45 3.42 -0.50
C VAL A 99 -15.39 2.35 -1.05
N ALA A 100 -14.80 1.31 -1.66
CA ALA A 100 -15.57 0.20 -2.23
C ALA A 100 -16.20 -0.68 -1.15
N GLU A 101 -15.49 -0.88 -0.02
CA GLU A 101 -15.92 -1.68 1.12
C GLU A 101 -15.45 -1.02 2.40
N TRP A 102 -16.35 -0.92 3.38
CA TRP A 102 -16.02 -0.41 4.72
C TRP A 102 -15.17 -1.43 5.50
N PRO A 103 -14.26 -0.97 6.38
CA PRO A 103 -13.54 -1.86 7.27
C PRO A 103 -14.51 -2.55 8.25
N ASP A 104 -14.27 -3.83 8.52
CA ASP A 104 -14.94 -4.58 9.57
C ASP A 104 -14.18 -4.39 10.89
N ASP A 105 -14.60 -3.39 11.66
CA ASP A 105 -13.96 -3.05 12.94
C ASP A 105 -14.06 -4.19 13.97
N LEU A 106 -15.13 -4.98 13.94
CA LEU A 106 -15.28 -6.13 14.84
C LEU A 106 -14.28 -7.24 14.48
N MET A 107 -14.02 -7.44 13.19
CA MET A 107 -12.94 -8.33 12.75
C MET A 107 -11.57 -7.84 13.22
N LEU A 108 -11.32 -6.53 13.21
CA LEU A 108 -10.08 -5.95 13.74
C LEU A 108 -9.95 -6.09 15.26
N LEU A 109 -11.04 -6.21 16.01
CA LEU A 109 -10.98 -6.57 17.44
C LEU A 109 -10.56 -8.03 17.65
N CYS A 110 -10.81 -8.90 16.67
CA CYS A 110 -10.37 -10.30 16.65
C CYS A 110 -9.02 -10.49 15.94
N TYR A 111 -8.22 -9.42 15.84
CA TYR A 111 -6.96 -9.46 15.12
C TYR A 111 -6.02 -10.57 15.65
N PRO A 112 -5.35 -11.36 14.78
CA PRO A 112 -4.59 -12.52 15.20
C PRO A 112 -3.48 -12.16 16.18
N GLN A 113 -3.52 -12.79 17.35
CA GLN A 113 -2.46 -12.72 18.37
C GLN A 113 -1.28 -13.61 17.99
N ASP A 114 -0.61 -13.26 16.90
CA ASP A 114 0.51 -14.01 16.33
C ASP A 114 1.80 -13.17 16.42
N MET A 115 2.82 -13.72 17.09
CA MET A 115 4.08 -13.02 17.33
C MET A 115 4.85 -12.71 16.04
N THR A 116 4.81 -13.60 15.05
CA THR A 116 5.48 -13.38 13.76
C THR A 116 4.85 -12.21 13.03
N ASN A 117 3.51 -12.15 12.99
CA ASN A 117 2.76 -11.05 12.42
C ASN A 117 3.07 -9.73 13.16
N TYR A 118 3.11 -9.73 14.50
CA TYR A 118 3.45 -8.54 15.27
C TYR A 118 4.89 -8.06 15.03
N MET A 119 5.88 -8.96 14.95
CA MET A 119 7.25 -8.59 14.61
C MET A 119 7.32 -7.94 13.22
N ILE A 120 6.61 -8.52 12.24
CA ILE A 120 6.60 -7.97 10.87
C ILE A 120 5.88 -6.61 10.84
N LYS A 121 4.71 -6.46 11.49
CA LYS A 121 3.99 -5.18 11.59
C LYS A 121 4.82 -4.11 12.29
N HIS A 122 5.51 -4.45 13.37
CA HIS A 122 6.40 -3.51 14.05
C HIS A 122 7.54 -3.07 13.13
N HIS A 123 8.12 -3.99 12.37
CA HIS A 123 9.14 -3.66 11.38
C HIS A 123 8.58 -2.75 10.27
N GLU A 124 7.40 -3.03 9.74
CA GLU A 124 6.71 -2.17 8.75
C GLU A 124 6.50 -0.76 9.28
N ASN A 125 6.00 -0.62 10.51
CA ASN A 125 5.77 0.68 11.13
C ASN A 125 7.07 1.49 11.23
N ARG A 126 8.18 0.83 11.62
CA ARG A 126 9.50 1.48 11.66
C ARG A 126 10.00 1.89 10.29
N LEU A 127 9.90 0.99 9.30
CA LEU A 127 10.27 1.28 7.91
C LEU A 127 9.51 2.49 7.37
N LEU A 128 8.21 2.57 7.66
CA LEU A 128 7.38 3.68 7.24
C LEU A 128 7.77 4.99 7.92
N ALA A 129 7.99 4.96 9.23
CA ALA A 129 8.44 6.13 9.99
C ALA A 129 9.82 6.61 9.54
N ASP A 130 10.74 5.71 9.19
CA ASP A 130 12.06 6.03 8.63
C ASP A 130 11.95 6.63 7.22
N ALA A 131 11.03 6.13 6.39
CA ALA A 131 10.88 6.53 5.00
C ALA A 131 10.46 8.00 4.81
N VAL A 132 9.76 8.58 5.80
CA VAL A 132 9.29 9.98 5.78
C VAL A 132 10.44 10.97 5.58
N ASP A 133 11.51 10.80 6.36
CA ASP A 133 12.69 11.70 6.35
C ASP A 133 13.82 11.19 5.46
N ALA A 134 13.73 9.94 5.00
CA ALA A 134 14.75 9.33 4.16
C ALA A 134 14.91 10.06 2.81
N PRO A 135 16.14 10.20 2.29
CA PRO A 135 16.38 10.62 0.91
C PRO A 135 15.71 9.68 -0.10
N ALA A 136 15.38 10.16 -1.30
CA ALA A 136 14.61 9.42 -2.31
C ALA A 136 15.09 7.98 -2.55
N ALA A 137 16.40 7.77 -2.78
CA ALA A 137 16.96 6.45 -3.04
C ALA A 137 16.86 5.48 -1.85
N GLU A 138 16.90 6.00 -0.61
CA GLU A 138 16.73 5.19 0.60
C GLU A 138 15.26 4.93 0.90
N ARG A 139 14.42 5.97 0.78
CA ARG A 139 12.97 5.88 0.88
C ARG A 139 12.41 4.78 -0.02
N GLU A 140 12.85 4.73 -1.27
CA GLU A 140 12.43 3.71 -2.23
C GLU A 140 12.72 2.28 -1.72
N ARG A 141 13.92 2.05 -1.15
CA ARG A 141 14.29 0.75 -0.57
C ARG A 141 13.47 0.40 0.67
N LEU A 142 13.21 1.39 1.53
CA LEU A 142 12.39 1.22 2.73
C LEU A 142 10.95 0.85 2.35
N LEU A 143 10.36 1.55 1.38
CA LEU A 143 9.01 1.28 0.88
C LEU A 143 8.90 -0.11 0.22
N GLN A 144 9.91 -0.54 -0.54
CA GLN A 144 9.92 -1.89 -1.11
C GLN A 144 9.98 -2.97 -0.05
N THR A 145 10.79 -2.76 0.99
CA THR A 145 10.87 -3.70 2.12
C THR A 145 9.53 -3.74 2.86
N LEU A 146 8.90 -2.59 3.06
CA LEU A 146 7.56 -2.47 3.64
C LEU A 146 6.52 -3.23 2.81
N HIS A 147 6.50 -3.08 1.48
CA HIS A 147 5.58 -3.82 0.62
C HIS A 147 5.81 -5.33 0.65
N ALA A 148 7.07 -5.77 0.76
CA ALA A 148 7.39 -7.19 0.90
C ALA A 148 6.91 -7.76 2.25
N CYS A 149 7.08 -7.01 3.34
CA CYS A 149 6.52 -7.35 4.65
C CYS A 149 4.99 -7.48 4.60
N ARG A 150 4.31 -6.52 3.97
CA ARG A 150 2.84 -6.56 3.81
C ARG A 150 2.39 -7.75 2.98
N ALA A 151 3.10 -8.06 1.90
CA ALA A 151 2.80 -9.24 1.08
C ALA A 151 2.94 -10.53 1.90
N LEU A 152 3.96 -10.64 2.76
CA LEU A 152 4.13 -11.77 3.66
C LEU A 152 2.99 -11.86 4.68
N ARG A 153 2.62 -10.74 5.31
CA ARG A 153 1.51 -10.68 6.26
C ARG A 153 0.17 -11.04 5.61
N ARG A 154 -0.10 -10.59 4.38
CA ARG A 154 -1.30 -11.01 3.63
C ARG A 154 -1.40 -12.52 3.48
N LEU A 155 -0.28 -13.20 3.22
CA LEU A 155 -0.26 -14.66 3.15
C LEU A 155 -0.49 -15.32 4.52
N GLN A 156 -0.07 -14.66 5.60
CA GLN A 156 -0.15 -15.20 6.96
C GLN A 156 -1.52 -14.98 7.61
N ILE A 157 -2.05 -13.76 7.55
CA ILE A 157 -3.27 -13.34 8.27
C ILE A 157 -4.45 -13.04 7.33
N GLY A 158 -4.27 -13.17 6.01
CA GLY A 158 -5.34 -13.15 5.02
C GLY A 158 -6.27 -11.93 5.15
N ALA A 159 -7.54 -12.19 5.41
CA ALA A 159 -8.58 -11.17 5.47
C ALA A 159 -8.34 -10.10 6.57
N PHE A 160 -7.60 -10.40 7.64
CA PHE A 160 -7.26 -9.39 8.65
C PHE A 160 -6.32 -8.30 8.11
N ALA A 161 -5.35 -8.67 7.26
CA ALA A 161 -4.51 -7.69 6.57
C ALA A 161 -5.33 -6.83 5.61
N ALA A 162 -6.33 -7.42 4.94
CA ALA A 162 -7.24 -6.67 4.08
C ALA A 162 -8.08 -5.65 4.86
N GLN A 163 -8.50 -5.94 6.10
CA GLN A 163 -9.20 -4.97 6.94
C GLN A 163 -8.27 -3.83 7.38
N GLU A 164 -7.02 -4.11 7.74
CA GLU A 164 -6.01 -3.06 8.04
C GLU A 164 -5.86 -2.10 6.86
N GLU A 165 -5.69 -2.63 5.64
CA GLU A 165 -5.57 -1.82 4.42
C GLU A 165 -6.81 -0.97 4.13
N ARG A 166 -8.02 -1.46 4.47
CA ARG A 166 -9.25 -0.67 4.34
C ARG A 166 -9.31 0.48 5.33
N VAL A 167 -8.85 0.29 6.56
CA VAL A 167 -8.73 1.39 7.54
C VAL A 167 -7.71 2.40 7.06
N GLU A 168 -6.54 1.95 6.58
CA GLU A 168 -5.54 2.86 6.00
C GLU A 168 -6.08 3.66 4.81
N GLN A 169 -6.92 3.05 3.96
CA GLN A 169 -7.57 3.72 2.83
C GLN A 169 -8.64 4.71 3.27
N LEU A 170 -9.46 4.35 4.27
CA LEU A 170 -10.55 5.20 4.75
C LEU A 170 -10.00 6.32 5.64
N GLU A 171 -9.49 5.93 6.81
CA GLU A 171 -9.08 6.81 7.90
C GLU A 171 -7.71 7.41 7.63
N GLY A 172 -6.76 6.59 7.15
CA GLY A 172 -5.42 7.05 6.86
C GLY A 172 -5.36 8.09 5.74
N GLN A 173 -6.25 8.01 4.74
CA GLN A 173 -6.33 9.06 3.70
C GLN A 173 -6.95 10.36 4.23
N ALA A 174 -8.01 10.28 5.03
CA ALA A 174 -8.58 11.45 5.71
C ALA A 174 -7.54 12.12 6.61
N GLU A 175 -6.76 11.31 7.32
CA GLU A 175 -5.68 11.76 8.18
C GLU A 175 -4.49 12.33 7.41
N CYS A 176 -4.21 11.84 6.19
CA CYS A 176 -3.27 12.50 5.28
C CYS A 176 -3.77 13.89 4.87
N CYS A 177 -5.06 14.06 4.59
CA CYS A 177 -5.65 15.36 4.28
C CYS A 177 -5.59 16.31 5.48
N PHE A 178 -5.78 15.81 6.71
CA PHE A 178 -5.50 16.56 7.94
C PHE A 178 -4.05 17.09 7.97
N LEU A 179 -3.06 16.21 7.76
CA LEU A 179 -1.64 16.60 7.77
C LEU A 179 -1.33 17.65 6.70
N LEU A 180 -1.83 17.46 5.48
CA LEU A 180 -1.61 18.40 4.37
C LEU A 180 -2.30 19.75 4.61
N ALA A 181 -3.49 19.76 5.22
CA ALA A 181 -4.17 20.99 5.60
C ALA A 181 -3.39 21.73 6.68
N LEU A 182 -2.92 21.01 7.71
CA LEU A 182 -2.09 21.59 8.75
C LEU A 182 -0.78 22.14 8.18
N ALA A 183 -0.21 21.51 7.14
CA ALA A 183 0.97 22.02 6.44
C ALA A 183 0.73 23.35 5.71
N GLN A 184 -0.49 23.57 5.17
CA GLN A 184 -0.87 24.84 4.57
C GLN A 184 -1.15 25.94 5.61
N LEU A 185 -1.66 25.57 6.79
CA LEU A 185 -1.99 26.51 7.87
C LEU A 185 -0.77 26.90 8.71
N ASP A 186 0.01 25.91 9.16
CA ASP A 186 1.14 26.08 10.05
C ASP A 186 2.17 24.94 9.89
N ALA A 187 3.31 25.28 9.28
CA ALA A 187 4.37 24.33 9.00
C ALA A 187 5.07 23.77 10.26
N ASP A 188 5.09 24.49 11.38
CA ASP A 188 5.68 24.00 12.64
C ASP A 188 4.75 22.98 13.30
N LYS A 189 3.44 23.25 13.33
CA LYS A 189 2.44 22.30 13.85
C LYS A 189 2.39 21.03 13.03
N TYR A 190 2.43 21.15 11.70
CA TYR A 190 2.57 20.01 10.80
C TYR A 190 3.80 19.16 11.13
N ARG A 191 4.99 19.77 11.28
CA ARG A 191 6.22 19.05 11.61
C ARG A 191 6.12 18.34 12.96
N LYS A 192 5.55 18.99 13.97
CA LYS A 192 5.33 18.39 15.31
C LYS A 192 4.40 17.17 15.22
N CYS A 193 3.29 17.30 14.50
CA CYS A 193 2.33 16.21 14.32
C CYS A 193 2.94 15.04 13.54
N LEU A 194 3.66 15.33 12.45
CA LEU A 194 4.37 14.33 11.66
C LEU A 194 5.38 13.54 12.53
N THR A 195 6.15 14.26 13.34
CA THR A 195 7.10 13.66 14.30
C THR A 195 6.39 12.75 15.30
N GLU A 196 5.23 13.17 15.79
CA GLU A 196 4.43 12.39 16.72
C GLU A 196 3.90 11.10 16.07
N TYR A 197 3.49 11.12 14.80
CA TYR A 197 3.03 9.91 14.11
C TYR A 197 4.19 8.92 13.90
N GLN A 198 5.36 9.43 13.53
CA GLN A 198 6.57 8.61 13.46
C GLN A 198 6.92 8.01 14.82
N ARG A 199 6.75 8.76 15.92
CA ARG A 199 6.98 8.28 17.29
C ARG A 199 6.00 7.18 17.67
N LEU A 200 4.69 7.40 17.45
CA LEU A 200 3.62 6.45 17.75
C LEU A 200 3.79 5.13 17.00
N LEU A 201 4.15 5.19 15.71
CA LEU A 201 4.41 3.98 14.92
C LEU A 201 5.60 3.16 15.45
N ARG A 202 6.59 3.82 16.05
CA ARG A 202 7.78 3.15 16.60
C ARG A 202 7.54 2.50 17.96
N GLU A 203 6.45 2.81 18.65
CA GLU A 203 6.14 2.16 19.93
C GLU A 203 5.84 0.67 19.71
N GLU A 204 6.33 -0.17 20.62
CA GLU A 204 6.02 -1.60 20.61
C GLU A 204 4.52 -1.86 20.81
N SER A 205 3.84 -0.98 21.56
CA SER A 205 2.40 -1.04 21.83
C SER A 205 1.54 -0.88 20.56
N ALA A 206 2.05 -0.22 19.52
CA ALA A 206 1.30 0.11 18.31
C ALA A 206 0.77 -1.14 17.59
N VAL A 207 1.45 -2.27 17.69
CA VAL A 207 1.01 -3.52 17.03
C VAL A 207 -0.21 -4.16 17.69
N PHE A 208 -0.58 -3.73 18.91
CA PHE A 208 -1.74 -4.26 19.64
C PHE A 208 -3.02 -3.45 19.38
N ASP A 209 -2.91 -2.23 18.86
CA ASP A 209 -4.04 -1.40 18.43
C ASP A 209 -3.91 -1.09 16.94
N VAL A 210 -4.17 -2.11 16.12
CA VAL A 210 -4.04 -2.03 14.66
C VAL A 210 -5.02 -1.02 14.08
N ARG A 211 -6.23 -0.93 14.64
CA ARG A 211 -7.26 0.01 14.17
C ARG A 211 -6.76 1.45 14.30
N ARG A 212 -6.29 1.86 15.47
CA ARG A 212 -5.75 3.22 15.66
C ARG A 212 -4.45 3.44 14.89
N THR A 213 -3.55 2.47 14.91
CA THR A 213 -2.25 2.56 14.23
C THR A 213 -2.40 2.75 12.72
N SER A 214 -3.46 2.22 12.12
CA SER A 214 -3.76 2.35 10.69
C SER A 214 -4.08 3.78 10.24
N TYR A 215 -4.45 4.68 11.16
CA TYR A 215 -4.59 6.12 10.85
C TYR A 215 -3.23 6.67 10.49
N TYR A 216 -2.27 6.46 11.40
CA TYR A 216 -0.93 6.98 11.26
C TYR A 216 -0.19 6.29 10.12
N SER A 217 -0.28 4.95 10.00
CA SER A 217 0.40 4.25 8.91
C SER A 217 -0.23 4.55 7.55
N GLY A 218 -1.55 4.63 7.44
CA GLY A 218 -2.21 5.02 6.20
C GLY A 218 -1.88 6.47 5.79
N ALA A 219 -1.84 7.40 6.75
CA ALA A 219 -1.49 8.80 6.50
C ALA A 219 -0.07 8.95 5.97
N LEU A 220 0.92 8.34 6.64
CA LEU A 220 2.31 8.42 6.21
C LEU A 220 2.55 7.70 4.89
N LEU A 221 1.89 6.56 4.66
CA LEU A 221 1.98 5.85 3.38
C LEU A 221 1.46 6.73 2.24
N ARG A 222 0.27 7.32 2.41
CA ARG A 222 -0.34 8.20 1.40
C ARG A 222 0.50 9.44 1.14
N LEU A 223 1.08 10.03 2.18
CA LEU A 223 2.00 11.19 2.09
C LEU A 223 3.27 10.85 1.29
N LEU A 224 3.75 9.61 1.38
CA LEU A 224 4.91 9.14 0.62
C LEU A 224 4.55 8.79 -0.82
N GLU A 225 3.36 8.24 -1.07
CA GLU A 225 2.86 7.95 -2.41
C GLU A 225 2.46 9.20 -3.21
N SER A 226 2.02 10.26 -2.54
CA SER A 226 1.73 11.57 -3.17
C SER A 226 2.99 12.34 -3.57
N ARG A 227 4.17 11.87 -3.16
CA ARG A 227 5.49 12.32 -3.61
C ARG A 227 5.99 11.29 -4.62
N PRO A 228 5.67 11.44 -5.92
CA PRO A 228 5.94 10.39 -6.90
C PRO A 228 7.45 10.26 -7.13
N ASP A 229 8.07 9.30 -6.46
CA ASP A 229 9.31 8.68 -6.90
C ASP A 229 9.00 7.22 -7.25
N GLN A 230 9.22 6.91 -8.53
CA GLN A 230 8.82 5.68 -9.22
C GLN A 230 9.41 4.40 -8.61
N PRO A 231 8.77 3.23 -8.83
CA PRO A 231 9.30 1.94 -8.40
C PRO A 231 10.50 1.46 -9.24
N LEU A 232 11.46 0.79 -8.57
CA LEU A 232 12.70 0.18 -9.08
C LEU A 232 12.56 -0.45 -10.49
N PRO A 233 12.97 0.27 -11.55
CA PRO A 233 12.91 -0.25 -12.92
C PRO A 233 13.95 -1.34 -13.20
N VAL A 234 15.03 -1.39 -12.41
CA VAL A 234 16.25 -2.11 -12.78
C VAL A 234 16.06 -3.63 -12.77
N LEU A 235 15.35 -4.21 -11.79
CA LEU A 235 15.15 -5.67 -11.75
C LEU A 235 14.10 -6.13 -12.76
N ALA A 236 13.03 -5.37 -12.95
CA ALA A 236 12.04 -5.65 -13.98
C ALA A 236 12.67 -5.57 -15.38
N GLN A 237 13.46 -4.54 -15.64
CA GLN A 237 14.23 -4.39 -16.87
C GLN A 237 15.25 -5.53 -17.05
N ARG A 238 16.05 -5.86 -16.03
CA ARG A 238 17.01 -6.99 -16.10
C ARG A 238 16.32 -8.33 -16.31
N LEU A 239 15.12 -8.54 -15.75
CA LEU A 239 14.33 -9.74 -15.99
C LEU A 239 13.85 -9.80 -17.44
N GLN A 240 13.36 -8.68 -18.00
CA GLN A 240 12.97 -8.58 -19.40
C GLN A 240 14.16 -8.83 -20.34
N GLU A 241 15.32 -8.24 -20.05
CA GLU A 241 16.58 -8.46 -20.78
C GLU A 241 16.98 -9.94 -20.75
N ARG A 242 16.96 -10.58 -19.56
CA ARG A 242 17.26 -12.01 -19.41
C ARG A 242 16.28 -12.90 -20.17
N GLN A 243 14.98 -12.57 -20.16
CA GLN A 243 13.97 -13.29 -20.93
C GLN A 243 14.17 -13.10 -22.45
N ALA A 244 14.53 -11.90 -22.89
CA ALA A 244 14.83 -11.60 -24.29
C ALA A 244 16.08 -12.34 -24.77
N ASP A 245 17.15 -12.39 -23.96
CA ASP A 245 18.37 -13.14 -24.21
C ASP A 245 18.10 -14.64 -24.32
N THR A 246 17.30 -15.19 -23.41
CA THR A 246 16.86 -16.59 -23.41
C THR A 246 16.09 -16.93 -24.69
N LYS A 247 15.14 -16.06 -25.10
CA LYS A 247 14.40 -16.19 -26.36
C LYS A 247 15.33 -16.12 -27.58
N ARG A 248 16.32 -15.22 -27.55
CA ARG A 248 17.31 -15.06 -28.63
C ARG A 248 18.15 -16.33 -28.80
N ILE A 249 18.67 -16.89 -27.72
CA ILE A 249 19.48 -18.12 -27.76
C ILE A 249 18.69 -19.30 -28.34
N LEU A 250 17.44 -19.49 -27.90
CA LEU A 250 16.58 -20.55 -28.45
C LEU A 250 16.27 -20.30 -29.93
N ARG A 251 15.97 -19.06 -30.32
CA ARG A 251 15.75 -18.69 -31.73
C ARG A 251 16.98 -19.00 -32.59
N ASP A 252 18.15 -18.57 -32.15
CA ASP A 252 19.42 -18.79 -32.86
C ASP A 252 19.77 -20.26 -32.97
N PHE A 253 19.49 -21.04 -31.92
CA PHE A 253 19.64 -22.49 -31.95
C PHE A 253 18.80 -23.12 -33.08
N PHE A 254 17.54 -22.71 -33.23
CA PHE A 254 16.62 -23.23 -34.25
C PHE A 254 16.75 -22.56 -35.64
N ARG A 255 17.61 -21.54 -35.81
CA ARG A 255 17.92 -20.99 -37.16
C ARG A 255 18.62 -22.02 -38.05
N GLN A 256 19.39 -22.93 -37.45
CA GLN A 256 20.01 -24.05 -38.16
C GLN A 256 19.02 -25.22 -38.22
N LYS A 257 19.10 -26.05 -39.26
CA LYS A 257 18.28 -27.26 -39.36
C LYS A 257 18.69 -28.25 -38.26
N ARG A 258 17.86 -28.41 -37.23
CA ARG A 258 18.06 -29.33 -36.11
C ARG A 258 17.30 -30.62 -36.32
N ARG A 259 17.91 -31.76 -35.96
CA ARG A 259 17.21 -33.04 -35.95
C ARG A 259 16.48 -33.20 -34.62
N LYS A 260 15.18 -33.44 -34.68
CA LYS A 260 14.37 -33.79 -33.52
C LYS A 260 14.50 -35.30 -33.26
N HIS A 261 14.78 -35.64 -32.02
CA HIS A 261 14.83 -37.01 -31.52
C HIS A 261 13.78 -37.16 -30.42
N VAL A 262 12.70 -37.89 -30.70
CA VAL A 262 11.68 -38.19 -29.69
C VAL A 262 12.22 -39.30 -28.81
N VAL A 263 12.17 -39.09 -27.49
CA VAL A 263 12.70 -40.02 -26.51
C VAL A 263 11.90 -39.90 -25.22
N SER A 264 11.78 -40.99 -24.47
CA SER A 264 11.39 -40.94 -23.06
C SER A 264 12.66 -41.17 -22.24
N ALA A 265 13.20 -40.10 -21.67
CA ALA A 265 14.48 -40.14 -20.96
C ALA A 265 14.44 -39.30 -19.69
N CYS A 266 15.38 -39.54 -18.78
CA CYS A 266 15.63 -38.71 -17.62
C CYS A 266 16.96 -37.96 -17.79
N LEU A 267 16.97 -36.64 -17.59
CA LEU A 267 18.20 -35.86 -17.56
C LEU A 267 19.04 -36.24 -16.33
N CYS A 268 20.19 -36.88 -16.55
CA CYS A 268 21.05 -37.44 -15.49
C CYS A 268 22.45 -36.83 -15.40
N GLY A 269 22.83 -35.95 -16.35
CA GLY A 269 24.10 -35.22 -16.29
C GLY A 269 24.10 -34.00 -17.20
N TYR A 270 24.82 -32.95 -16.84
CA TYR A 270 24.88 -31.70 -17.59
C TYR A 270 25.95 -30.76 -17.02
N ASP A 271 26.27 -29.69 -17.76
CA ASP A 271 27.05 -28.56 -17.24
C ASP A 271 26.12 -27.54 -16.57
N PRO A 272 26.12 -27.43 -15.22
CA PRO A 272 25.17 -26.58 -14.49
C PRO A 272 25.36 -25.08 -14.75
N MET A 273 26.54 -24.65 -15.21
CA MET A 273 26.85 -23.24 -15.42
C MET A 273 26.48 -22.76 -16.84
N ASN A 274 26.08 -23.68 -17.73
CA ASN A 274 25.87 -23.40 -19.15
C ASN A 274 24.49 -23.85 -19.63
N GLN A 275 23.46 -23.53 -18.85
CA GLN A 275 22.06 -23.89 -19.09
C GLN A 275 21.10 -22.70 -18.97
N LEU A 276 20.00 -22.79 -19.69
CA LEU A 276 18.86 -21.87 -19.58
C LEU A 276 17.55 -22.61 -19.90
N ARG A 277 16.47 -22.19 -19.25
CA ARG A 277 15.14 -22.78 -19.40
C ARG A 277 14.10 -21.72 -19.75
N MET A 278 13.21 -22.04 -20.68
CA MET A 278 12.04 -21.24 -21.01
C MET A 278 10.83 -22.16 -21.21
N GLY A 279 9.92 -22.16 -20.24
CA GLY A 279 8.82 -23.13 -20.20
C GLY A 279 9.35 -24.56 -20.22
N ASP A 280 8.87 -25.35 -21.18
CA ASP A 280 9.27 -26.75 -21.37
C ASP A 280 10.55 -26.93 -22.20
N MET A 281 11.24 -25.85 -22.58
CA MET A 281 12.47 -25.93 -23.36
C MET A 281 13.68 -25.66 -22.46
N LEU A 282 14.60 -26.63 -22.39
CA LEU A 282 15.88 -26.50 -21.69
C LEU A 282 17.01 -26.49 -22.72
N TRP A 283 17.75 -25.40 -22.84
CA TRP A 283 18.96 -25.34 -23.65
C TRP A 283 20.19 -25.59 -22.79
N ALA A 284 21.12 -26.40 -23.30
CA ALA A 284 22.43 -26.63 -22.71
C ALA A 284 23.50 -26.38 -23.78
N LYS A 285 24.52 -25.60 -23.44
CA LYS A 285 25.56 -25.18 -24.41
C LYS A 285 26.55 -26.28 -24.76
N ARG A 286 26.93 -27.10 -23.76
CA ARG A 286 28.10 -27.98 -23.84
C ARG A 286 27.74 -29.44 -24.04
N PHE A 287 26.93 -29.99 -23.15
CA PHE A 287 26.46 -31.37 -23.23
C PHE A 287 25.29 -31.60 -22.28
N VAL A 288 24.59 -32.70 -22.49
CA VAL A 288 23.68 -33.34 -21.53
C VAL A 288 23.89 -34.85 -21.55
N CYS A 289 23.60 -35.52 -20.44
CA CYS A 289 23.51 -36.97 -20.35
C CYS A 289 22.05 -37.33 -20.08
N LEU A 290 21.50 -38.22 -20.89
CA LEU A 290 20.14 -38.71 -20.77
C LEU A 290 20.18 -40.20 -20.40
N ALA A 291 19.50 -40.57 -19.32
CA ALA A 291 19.23 -41.96 -18.98
C ALA A 291 18.10 -42.46 -19.89
N ILE A 292 18.44 -43.32 -20.85
CA ILE A 292 17.53 -43.91 -21.83
C ILE A 292 17.57 -45.43 -21.60
N HIS A 293 16.43 -46.02 -21.22
CA HIS A 293 16.34 -47.45 -20.89
C HIS A 293 17.37 -47.95 -19.86
N GLY A 294 17.77 -47.09 -18.91
CA GLY A 294 18.75 -47.43 -17.87
C GLY A 294 20.21 -47.16 -18.25
N GLU A 295 20.49 -46.84 -19.51
CA GLU A 295 21.83 -46.49 -19.97
C GLU A 295 22.02 -44.98 -20.06
N SER A 296 23.19 -44.49 -19.66
CA SER A 296 23.55 -43.08 -19.73
C SER A 296 24.10 -42.74 -21.11
N VAL A 297 23.35 -41.95 -21.87
CA VAL A 297 23.73 -41.49 -23.21
C VAL A 297 24.14 -40.03 -23.16
N ARG A 298 25.41 -39.75 -23.47
CA ARG A 298 25.94 -38.39 -23.56
C ARG A 298 25.66 -37.79 -24.94
N ILE A 299 25.16 -36.55 -24.95
CA ILE A 299 24.91 -35.75 -26.14
C ILE A 299 25.76 -34.48 -26.02
N ASP A 300 26.77 -34.35 -26.88
CA ASP A 300 27.67 -33.21 -26.92
C ASP A 300 27.15 -32.08 -27.83
N GLY A 301 27.61 -30.87 -27.53
CA GLY A 301 27.30 -29.64 -28.22
C GLY A 301 26.06 -28.92 -27.68
N PRO A 302 25.69 -27.79 -28.29
CA PRO A 302 24.43 -27.13 -27.99
C PRO A 302 23.28 -28.08 -28.26
N VAL A 303 22.41 -28.27 -27.27
CA VAL A 303 21.25 -29.15 -27.35
C VAL A 303 20.08 -28.45 -26.69
N VAL A 304 18.89 -28.59 -27.27
CA VAL A 304 17.64 -28.19 -26.63
C VAL A 304 16.86 -29.44 -26.28
N LEU A 305 16.47 -29.58 -25.01
CA LEU A 305 15.55 -30.60 -24.54
C LEU A 305 14.14 -30.01 -24.51
N ARG A 306 13.17 -30.79 -24.98
CA ARG A 306 11.76 -30.58 -24.67
C ARG A 306 11.42 -31.44 -23.47
N MET A 307 11.22 -30.79 -22.33
CA MET A 307 10.81 -31.40 -21.07
C MET A 307 9.34 -31.83 -21.16
N LYS A 308 8.94 -32.81 -20.35
CA LYS A 308 7.51 -33.05 -20.10
C LYS A 308 6.93 -31.89 -19.27
N PRO A 309 5.68 -31.46 -19.54
CA PRO A 309 5.03 -30.40 -18.77
C PRO A 309 5.10 -30.69 -17.27
N GLY A 310 5.48 -29.67 -16.48
CA GLY A 310 5.61 -29.78 -15.02
C GLY A 310 6.80 -30.60 -14.51
N SER A 311 7.56 -31.28 -15.39
CA SER A 311 8.73 -32.06 -14.98
C SER A 311 10.02 -31.23 -15.01
N VAL A 312 10.89 -31.47 -14.03
CA VAL A 312 12.24 -30.89 -13.97
C VAL A 312 13.32 -31.80 -14.54
N ARG A 313 13.01 -33.08 -14.79
CA ARG A 313 14.00 -34.09 -15.25
C ARG A 313 13.55 -34.94 -16.43
N GLU A 314 12.26 -35.09 -16.66
CA GLU A 314 11.76 -35.95 -17.73
C GLU A 314 11.78 -35.24 -19.08
N VAL A 315 12.40 -35.89 -20.05
CA VAL A 315 12.63 -35.39 -21.41
C VAL A 315 11.72 -36.14 -22.37
N ALA A 316 10.96 -35.39 -23.18
CA ALA A 316 10.07 -35.91 -24.23
C ALA A 316 10.70 -35.88 -25.63
N ALA A 317 11.69 -35.01 -25.84
CA ALA A 317 12.51 -34.98 -27.05
C ALA A 317 13.79 -34.17 -26.81
N TYR A 318 14.78 -34.35 -27.67
CA TYR A 318 15.89 -33.41 -27.80
C TYR A 318 16.10 -32.98 -29.25
N PHE A 319 16.72 -31.82 -29.43
CA PHE A 319 17.08 -31.22 -30.71
C PHE A 319 18.58 -30.98 -30.72
N ARG A 320 19.25 -31.39 -31.79
CA ARG A 320 20.68 -31.13 -32.02
C ARG A 320 20.98 -30.85 -33.48
#